data_AF-A0A371F3V6-F1
#
_entry.id   AF-A0A371F3V6-F1
#
_cell.length_a   1.000
_cell.length_b   1.000
_cell.length_c   1.000
_cell.angle_alpha   90.00
_cell.angle_beta   90.00
_cell.angle_gamma   90.00
#
_symmetry.space_group_name_H-M   'P 1'
#
loop_
_entity.id
_entity.type
_entity.pdbx_description
1 polymer ?
#
loop_
_entity_poly.entity_id
_entity_poly.type
_entity_poly.pdbx_seq_one_letter_code
_entity_poly.pdbx_strand_id
1 'polypeptide(L)'
;MEGGKQFGLEVVDLCVTLDVDLPADFKYNGNSFPRVYLAMYCKKMATYIYENKILVHYFQDSLTRATLSWYISLKRGRVKTWRDLAEAFLKQYKYNEDMALDRSRL
;
A
#
# COMPACT_ATOMS: atom_id res chain seq x y z
N MET A 1 -42.19 -3.23 13.20
CA MET A 1 -41.90 -4.32 12.25
C MET A 1 -42.21 -3.75 10.88
N GLU A 2 -41.40 -3.73 9.85
CA GLU A 2 -40.15 -4.39 9.42
C GLU A 2 -40.06 -3.88 7.95
N GLY A 3 -38.98 -3.55 7.27
CA GLY A 3 -37.55 -3.65 7.40
C GLY A 3 -37.00 -3.04 6.09
N GLY A 4 -35.68 -2.91 5.98
CA GLY A 4 -35.03 -2.64 4.71
C GLY A 4 -34.81 -1.16 4.40
N LYS A 5 -33.95 -0.49 5.16
CA LYS A 5 -33.13 0.57 4.55
C LYS A 5 -32.23 -0.10 3.53
N GLN A 6 -32.65 -0.10 2.26
CA GLN A 6 -31.75 -0.33 1.15
C GLN A 6 -30.69 0.76 1.23
N PHE A 7 -29.53 0.42 1.79
CA PHE A 7 -28.31 1.17 1.55
C PHE A 7 -27.94 0.87 0.10
N GLY A 8 -28.52 1.64 -0.82
CA GLY A 8 -28.03 1.75 -2.18
C GLY A 8 -26.67 2.41 -2.11
N LEU A 9 -25.63 1.62 -1.86
CA LEU A 9 -24.26 2.00 -2.18
C LEU A 9 -24.20 2.04 -3.70
N GLU A 10 -24.52 3.22 -4.23
CA GLU A 10 -24.48 3.49 -5.65
C GLU A 10 -23.04 3.28 -6.12
N VAL A 11 -22.86 2.48 -7.17
CA VAL A 11 -21.54 2.06 -7.71
C VAL A 11 -20.65 3.27 -8.07
N VAL A 12 -21.26 4.44 -8.24
CA VAL A 12 -20.58 5.73 -8.49
C VAL A 12 -19.81 6.25 -7.28
N ASP A 13 -20.20 5.87 -6.05
CA ASP A 13 -19.51 6.25 -4.81
C ASP A 13 -18.28 5.37 -4.52
N LEU A 14 -18.09 4.29 -5.31
CA LEU A 14 -16.93 3.40 -5.26
C LEU A 14 -15.73 3.89 -6.09
N CYS A 15 -15.92 4.85 -7.00
CA CYS A 15 -14.85 5.35 -7.86
C CYS A 15 -14.69 6.87 -7.71
N VAL A 16 -14.21 7.31 -6.55
CA VAL A 16 -13.37 8.50 -6.55
C VAL A 16 -12.01 8.06 -7.07
N THR A 17 -11.86 8.00 -8.40
CA THR A 17 -10.54 8.10 -9.03
C THR A 17 -9.98 9.44 -8.59
N LEU A 18 -9.14 9.40 -7.55
CA LEU A 18 -8.21 10.48 -7.32
C LEU A 18 -7.31 10.49 -8.54
N ASP A 19 -6.98 11.69 -9.03
CA ASP A 19 -6.08 11.96 -10.15
C ASP A 19 -4.62 11.63 -9.74
N VAL A 20 -4.45 10.40 -9.27
CA VAL A 20 -3.19 9.79 -8.90
C VAL A 20 -2.80 8.95 -10.11
N ASP A 21 -2.03 9.56 -11.01
CA ASP A 21 -1.36 8.84 -12.07
C ASP A 21 -0.22 8.00 -11.50
N LEU A 22 -0.56 6.91 -10.81
CA LEU A 22 0.36 5.81 -10.56
C LEU A 22 0.50 5.07 -11.91
N PRO A 23 1.68 5.13 -12.55
CA PRO A 23 1.89 4.41 -13.81
C PRO A 23 1.59 2.92 -13.62
N ALA A 24 0.99 2.27 -14.63
CA ALA A 24 0.57 0.88 -14.54
C ALA A 24 1.73 -0.09 -14.18
N ASP A 25 2.95 0.30 -14.50
CA ASP A 25 4.22 -0.40 -14.22
C ASP A 25 4.78 -0.13 -12.81
N PHE A 26 4.25 0.86 -12.08
CA PHE A 26 4.64 1.12 -10.69
C PHE A 26 4.03 0.06 -9.75
N LYS A 27 4.67 -1.10 -9.69
CA LYS A 27 4.25 -2.24 -8.85
C LYS A 27 5.42 -2.80 -8.04
N TYR A 28 5.21 -3.04 -6.74
CA TYR A 28 6.18 -3.76 -5.91
C TYR A 28 6.03 -5.28 -6.08
N ASN A 29 7.03 -5.91 -6.66
CA ASN A 29 7.07 -7.36 -6.90
C ASN A 29 7.78 -8.17 -5.80
N GLY A 30 8.31 -7.52 -4.76
CA GLY A 30 9.05 -8.18 -3.68
C GLY A 30 10.57 -8.22 -3.87
N ASN A 31 11.10 -7.82 -5.03
CA ASN A 31 12.53 -7.97 -5.36
C ASN A 31 13.35 -6.69 -5.13
N SER A 32 12.71 -5.52 -5.04
CA SER A 32 13.41 -4.25 -4.81
C SER A 32 13.52 -3.89 -3.33
N PHE A 33 14.36 -2.89 -3.01
CA PHE A 33 14.55 -2.40 -1.65
C PHE A 33 13.27 -1.74 -1.11
N PRO A 34 12.66 -2.26 -0.02
CA PRO A 34 11.39 -1.76 0.49
C PRO A 34 11.39 -0.26 0.82
N ARG A 35 12.51 0.26 1.39
CA ARG A 35 12.63 1.69 1.71
C ARG A 35 12.65 2.58 0.47
N VAL A 36 13.37 2.16 -0.57
CA VAL A 36 13.44 2.89 -1.84
C VAL A 36 12.06 2.92 -2.50
N TYR A 37 11.36 1.78 -2.46
CA TYR A 37 9.99 1.69 -2.95
C TYR A 37 9.04 2.64 -2.22
N LEU A 38 9.04 2.64 -0.88
CA LEU A 38 8.21 3.54 -0.08
C LEU A 38 8.54 5.02 -0.37
N ALA A 39 9.81 5.38 -0.54
CA ALA A 39 10.20 6.74 -0.88
C ALA A 39 9.65 7.18 -2.25
N MET A 40 9.71 6.30 -3.25
CA MET A 40 9.15 6.57 -4.58
C MET A 40 7.62 6.67 -4.54
N TYR A 41 6.97 5.78 -3.79
CA TYR A 41 5.52 5.82 -3.58
C TYR A 41 5.09 7.14 -2.94
N CYS A 42 5.73 7.56 -1.85
CA CYS A 42 5.46 8.84 -1.19
C CYS A 42 5.66 10.03 -2.15
N LYS A 43 6.70 10.01 -2.99
CA LYS A 43 6.93 11.06 -4.00
C LYS A 43 5.79 11.14 -5.02
N LYS A 44 5.26 10.00 -5.47
CA LYS A 44 4.10 9.94 -6.39
C LYS A 44 2.81 10.37 -5.71
N MET A 45 2.66 10.08 -4.42
CA MET A 45 1.50 10.43 -3.62
C MET A 45 1.64 11.77 -2.88
N ALA A 46 2.56 12.66 -3.30
CA ALA A 46 2.91 13.87 -2.56
C ALA A 46 1.70 14.78 -2.28
N THR A 47 0.76 14.88 -3.23
CA THR A 47 -0.50 15.63 -3.08
C THR A 47 -1.39 15.11 -1.94
N TYR A 48 -1.23 13.84 -1.55
CA TYR A 48 -2.04 13.14 -0.56
C TYR A 48 -1.25 12.71 0.68
N ILE A 49 -0.07 13.29 0.90
CA ILE A 49 0.87 12.82 1.93
C ILE A 49 0.33 12.89 3.36
N TYR A 50 -0.69 13.73 3.60
CA TYR A 50 -1.38 13.85 4.89
C TYR A 50 -2.67 13.00 4.98
N GLU A 51 -3.13 12.46 3.86
CA GLU A 51 -4.39 11.71 3.74
C GLU A 51 -4.15 10.21 3.91
N ASN A 52 -3.99 9.78 5.15
CA ASN A 52 -3.67 8.39 5.51
C ASN A 52 -4.57 7.34 4.82
N LYS A 53 -5.87 7.60 4.72
CA LYS A 53 -6.82 6.67 4.09
C LYS A 53 -6.53 6.50 2.60
N ILE A 54 -6.19 7.60 1.91
CA ILE A 54 -5.83 7.59 0.49
C ILE A 54 -4.53 6.81 0.30
N LEU A 55 -3.50 7.13 1.10
CA LEU A 55 -2.22 6.44 1.03
C LEU A 55 -2.33 4.93 1.27
N VAL A 56 -3.14 4.50 2.23
CA VAL A 56 -3.37 3.08 2.52
C VAL A 56 -4.13 2.42 1.37
N HIS A 57 -5.19 3.06 0.86
CA HIS A 57 -6.01 2.49 -0.21
C HIS A 57 -5.21 2.27 -1.50
N TYR A 58 -4.54 3.30 -2.02
CA TYR A 58 -3.76 3.22 -3.25
C TYR A 58 -2.51 2.36 -3.11
N PHE A 59 -2.04 2.10 -1.88
CA PHE A 59 -0.92 1.21 -1.68
C PHE A 59 -1.24 -0.20 -2.17
N GLN A 60 -2.49 -0.65 -2.00
CA GLN A 60 -2.94 -1.95 -2.51
C GLN A 60 -2.71 -2.06 -4.02
N ASP A 61 -3.09 -1.03 -4.77
CA ASP A 61 -2.94 -1.01 -6.22
C ASP A 61 -1.47 -0.98 -6.64
N SER A 62 -0.59 -0.47 -5.79
CA SER A 62 0.84 -0.46 -6.04
C SER A 62 1.52 -1.83 -5.83
N LEU A 63 0.79 -2.88 -5.45
CA LEU A 63 1.34 -4.23 -5.19
C LEU A 63 0.98 -5.24 -6.29
N THR A 64 1.69 -6.38 -6.33
CA THR A 64 1.41 -7.45 -7.29
C THR A 64 1.66 -8.83 -6.72
N ARG A 65 0.86 -9.81 -7.15
CA ARG A 65 1.02 -11.23 -6.79
C ARG A 65 1.14 -11.42 -5.26
N ALA A 66 2.27 -11.97 -4.81
CA ALA A 66 2.52 -12.29 -3.40
C ALA A 66 2.47 -11.05 -2.48
N THR A 67 2.85 -9.88 -2.98
CA THR A 67 2.82 -8.64 -2.18
C THR A 67 1.41 -8.13 -1.98
N LEU A 68 0.56 -8.26 -3.00
CA LEU A 68 -0.87 -7.99 -2.88
C LEU A 68 -1.55 -9.01 -1.95
N SER A 69 -1.23 -10.31 -2.08
CA SER A 69 -1.77 -11.34 -1.17
C SER A 69 -1.40 -11.08 0.29
N TRP A 70 -0.17 -10.64 0.55
CA TRP A 70 0.25 -10.21 1.89
C TRP A 70 -0.60 -9.05 2.40
N TYR A 71 -0.81 -8.00 1.59
CA TYR A 71 -1.60 -6.84 1.99
C TYR A 71 -3.03 -7.22 2.36
N ILE A 72 -3.69 -8.06 1.56
CA ILE A 72 -5.05 -8.54 1.82
C ILE A 72 -5.12 -9.39 3.11
N SER A 73 -4.04 -10.09 3.46
CA SER A 73 -3.96 -10.90 4.68
C SER A 73 -3.80 -10.07 5.97
N LEU A 74 -3.54 -8.76 5.86
CA LEU A 74 -3.43 -7.90 7.03
C LEU A 74 -4.76 -7.86 7.78
N LYS A 75 -4.72 -8.16 9.08
CA LYS A 75 -5.92 -8.17 9.92
C LYS A 75 -6.63 -6.81 9.84
N ARG A 76 -7.94 -6.84 9.55
CA ARG A 76 -8.79 -5.65 9.50
C ARG A 76 -8.67 -4.87 10.82
N GLY A 77 -8.25 -3.60 10.74
CA GLY A 77 -8.06 -2.73 11.89
C GLY A 77 -6.65 -2.69 12.51
N ARG A 78 -5.69 -3.52 12.04
CA ARG A 78 -4.27 -3.39 12.43
C ARG A 78 -3.57 -2.23 11.75
N VAL A 79 -3.99 -1.89 10.53
CA VAL A 79 -3.48 -0.75 9.78
C VAL A 79 -4.54 0.34 9.82
N LYS A 80 -4.27 1.41 10.57
CA LYS A 80 -5.17 2.58 10.68
C LYS A 80 -4.58 3.80 10.00
N THR A 81 -3.26 3.84 9.91
CA THR A 81 -2.49 4.95 9.34
C THR A 81 -1.52 4.44 8.27
N TRP A 82 -1.05 5.37 7.44
CA TRP A 82 0.06 5.12 6.51
C TRP A 82 1.31 4.63 7.24
N ARG A 83 1.59 5.17 8.43
CA ARG A 83 2.73 4.77 9.26
C ARG A 83 2.64 3.30 9.64
N ASP A 84 1.49 2.84 10.13
CA ASP A 84 1.29 1.43 10.52
C ASP A 84 1.54 0.49 9.32
N LEU A 85 1.06 0.89 8.14
CA LEU A 85 1.25 0.13 6.91
C LEU A 85 2.72 0.08 6.50
N ALA A 86 3.40 1.23 6.49
CA ALA A 86 4.80 1.33 6.10
C ALA A 86 5.69 0.51 7.04
N GLU A 87 5.46 0.55 8.35
CA GLU A 87 6.18 -0.27 9.33
C GLU A 87 5.93 -1.77 9.13
N ALA A 88 4.68 -2.18 8.92
CA ALA A 88 4.35 -3.57 8.63
C ALA A 88 5.01 -4.05 7.32
N PHE A 89 5.02 -3.21 6.29
CA PHE A 89 5.64 -3.50 5.00
C PHE A 89 7.17 -3.67 5.13
N LEU A 90 7.84 -2.74 5.81
CA LEU A 90 9.27 -2.83 6.06
C LEU A 90 9.63 -4.08 6.87
N LYS A 91 8.82 -4.43 7.86
CA LYS A 91 9.01 -5.66 8.66
C LYS A 91 8.83 -6.93 7.82
N GLN A 92 7.83 -6.96 6.93
CA GLN A 92 7.57 -8.10 6.08
C GLN A 92 8.68 -8.33 5.05
N TYR A 93 9.14 -7.26 4.40
CA TYR A 93 10.07 -7.32 3.26
C TYR A 93 11.50 -6.93 3.62
N LYS A 94 11.84 -6.97 4.92
CA LYS A 94 13.14 -6.54 5.48
C LYS A 94 14.37 -7.19 4.81
N TYR A 95 14.19 -8.31 4.12
CA TYR A 95 15.24 -9.20 3.60
C TYR A 95 16.24 -8.60 2.59
N ASN A 96 16.20 -7.31 2.27
CA ASN A 96 17.22 -6.64 1.45
C ASN A 96 18.07 -5.60 2.19
N GLU A 97 17.88 -5.36 3.49
CA GLU A 97 18.77 -4.48 4.27
C GLU A 97 20.04 -5.22 4.74
N ASP A 98 19.91 -6.48 5.17
CA ASP A 98 21.04 -7.23 5.75
C ASP A 98 21.95 -7.86 4.67
N MET A 99 21.42 -8.20 3.48
CA MET A 99 22.24 -8.77 2.38
C MET A 99 23.13 -7.76 1.66
N ALA A 100 22.82 -6.46 1.74
CA ALA A 100 23.69 -5.42 1.19
C ALA A 100 24.94 -5.21 2.07
N LEU A 101 24.80 -5.38 3.39
CA LEU A 101 25.91 -5.31 4.34
C LEU A 101 26.79 -6.57 4.33
N ASP A 102 26.23 -7.74 3.99
CA ASP A 102 26.98 -9.00 3.92
C ASP A 102 27.88 -9.07 2.66
N ARG A 103 27.42 -8.52 1.52
CA ARG A 103 28.22 -8.47 0.29
C ARG A 103 29.34 -7.42 0.29
N SER A 104 29.30 -6.42 1.18
CA SER A 104 30.42 -5.50 1.36
C SER A 104 31.52 -6.05 2.28
N ARG A 105 31.39 -7.29 2.76
CA ARG A 105 32.33 -7.97 3.65
C ARG A 105 33.09 -9.13 2.99
N LEU A 106 32.98 -9.28 1.67
CA LEU A 106 33.76 -10.22 0.86
C LEU A 106 34.88 -9.51 0.10
#